data_AF-A0A527GKY8-F1
#
_entry.id   AF-A0A527GKY8-F1
#
_cell.length_a   1.000
_cell.length_b   1.000
_cell.length_c   1.000
_cell.angle_alpha   90.00
_cell.angle_beta   90.00
_cell.angle_gamma   90.00
#
_symmetry.space_group_name_H-M   'P 1'
#
loop_
_entity.id
_entity.type
_entity.pdbx_description
1 polymer ?
#
loop_
_entity_poly.entity_id
_entity_poly.type
_entity_poly.pdbx_seq_one_letter_code
_entity_poly.pdbx_strand_id
1 'polypeptide(L)'
;MGIAFAHFAQSRNDIAAMIGIGGGGGTSIITSGMRALPLGLPKIMVSTLASGDTAPYVDVSDIIMMPAVTDMAGLNRISRVVLHNAAQAIVGMATKPAPPPDGKPSIGLIMFGVTTPCVT
;
A
#
# COMPACT_ATOMS: atom_id res chain seq x y z
N MET A 1 -13.30 -12.63 -3.59
CA MET A 1 -12.37 -12.00 -4.56
C MET A 1 -11.08 -11.49 -3.93
N GLY A 2 -11.09 -10.75 -2.81
CA GLY A 2 -9.86 -10.25 -2.18
C GLY A 2 -8.80 -11.33 -1.87
N ILE A 3 -9.21 -12.43 -1.22
CA ILE A 3 -8.31 -13.57 -0.91
C ILE A 3 -7.71 -14.17 -2.19
N ALA A 4 -8.53 -14.38 -3.23
CA ALA A 4 -8.06 -14.91 -4.50
C ALA A 4 -7.04 -13.98 -5.18
N PHE A 5 -7.27 -12.67 -5.13
CA PHE A 5 -6.32 -11.68 -5.65
C PHE A 5 -5.02 -11.65 -4.84
N ALA A 6 -5.08 -11.81 -3.52
CA ALA A 6 -3.91 -11.91 -2.67
C ALA A 6 -3.05 -13.13 -3.01
N HIS A 7 -3.67 -14.31 -3.17
CA HIS A 7 -2.95 -15.51 -3.60
C HIS A 7 -2.33 -15.34 -4.99
N PHE A 8 -3.04 -14.71 -5.92
CA PHE A 8 -2.49 -14.40 -7.23
C PHE A 8 -1.27 -13.47 -7.12
N ALA A 9 -1.36 -12.37 -6.35
CA ALA A 9 -0.25 -11.44 -6.17
C ALA A 9 0.99 -12.12 -5.55
N GLN A 10 0.79 -12.98 -4.55
CA GLN A 10 1.89 -13.76 -3.93
C GLN A 10 2.51 -14.79 -4.86
N SER A 11 1.77 -15.29 -5.84
CA SER A 11 2.30 -16.24 -6.84
C SER A 11 3.25 -15.58 -7.85
N ARG A 12 3.36 -14.25 -7.85
CA ARG A 12 4.21 -13.49 -8.76
C ARG A 12 5.54 -13.12 -8.10
N ASN A 13 6.61 -13.23 -8.86
CA ASN A 13 7.96 -12.81 -8.47
C ASN A 13 8.50 -11.63 -9.31
N ASP A 14 7.67 -11.10 -10.21
CA ASP A 14 8.01 -10.10 -11.22
C ASP A 14 7.27 -8.76 -11.03
N ILE A 15 6.71 -8.54 -9.84
CA ILE A 15 6.02 -7.29 -9.51
C ILE A 15 7.04 -6.28 -8.99
N ALA A 16 7.33 -5.24 -9.78
CA ALA A 16 8.16 -4.12 -9.35
C ALA A 16 7.39 -3.10 -8.50
N ALA A 17 6.08 -2.98 -8.70
CA ALA A 17 5.18 -2.08 -7.97
C ALA A 17 3.71 -2.46 -8.23
N MET A 18 2.81 -2.05 -7.34
CA MET A 18 1.36 -2.23 -7.50
C MET A 18 0.62 -0.92 -7.33
N ILE A 19 -0.27 -0.58 -8.27
CA ILE A 19 -1.18 0.56 -8.18
C ILE A 19 -2.62 0.09 -8.37
N GLY A 20 -3.52 0.61 -7.53
CA GLY A 20 -4.94 0.31 -7.53
C GLY A 20 -5.80 1.57 -7.54
N ILE A 21 -7.01 1.46 -8.08
CA ILE A 21 -8.02 2.53 -8.08
C ILE A 21 -9.37 1.90 -7.72
N GLY A 22 -10.14 2.52 -6.83
CA GLY A 22 -11.46 2.00 -6.50
C GLY A 22 -12.23 2.77 -5.44
N GLY A 23 -13.54 2.49 -5.38
CA GLY A 23 -14.37 2.76 -4.20
C GLY A 23 -14.23 1.65 -3.16
N GLY A 24 -15.12 1.58 -2.16
CA GLY A 24 -14.95 0.66 -1.02
C GLY A 24 -14.70 -0.81 -1.38
N GLY A 25 -15.48 -1.38 -2.32
CA GLY A 25 -15.27 -2.75 -2.76
C GLY A 25 -13.94 -2.97 -3.48
N GLY A 26 -13.56 -2.05 -4.37
CA GLY A 26 -12.29 -2.10 -5.09
C GLY A 26 -11.09 -1.94 -4.15
N THR A 27 -11.15 -0.97 -3.25
CA THR A 27 -10.15 -0.74 -2.19
C THR A 27 -9.97 -1.99 -1.35
N SER A 28 -11.06 -2.61 -0.87
CA SER A 28 -10.99 -3.84 -0.07
C SER A 28 -10.30 -5.00 -0.80
N ILE A 29 -10.64 -5.22 -2.08
CA ILE A 29 -10.08 -6.31 -2.89
C ILE A 29 -8.60 -6.05 -3.23
N ILE A 30 -8.26 -4.83 -3.62
CA ILE A 30 -6.91 -4.52 -4.07
C ILE A 30 -5.95 -4.50 -2.89
N THR A 31 -6.33 -3.91 -1.75
CA THR A 31 -5.44 -3.82 -0.59
C THR A 31 -5.24 -5.16 0.11
N SER A 32 -6.13 -6.15 -0.04
CA SER A 32 -5.80 -7.53 0.36
C SER A 32 -4.65 -8.11 -0.45
N GLY A 33 -4.53 -7.76 -1.75
CA GLY A 33 -3.39 -8.16 -2.56
C GLY A 33 -2.12 -7.37 -2.26
N MET A 34 -2.23 -6.05 -2.06
CA MET A 34 -1.09 -5.22 -1.71
C MET A 34 -0.46 -5.65 -0.37
N ARG A 35 -1.25 -5.91 0.67
CA ARG A 35 -0.74 -6.38 1.99
C ARG A 35 0.01 -7.70 1.92
N ALA A 36 -0.27 -8.51 0.90
CA ALA A 36 0.36 -9.81 0.70
C ALA A 36 1.75 -9.71 0.07
N LEU A 37 2.13 -8.54 -0.46
CA LEU A 37 3.43 -8.27 -1.05
C LEU A 37 4.46 -7.80 0.00
N PRO A 38 5.77 -7.99 -0.24
CA PRO A 38 6.81 -7.57 0.70
C PRO A 38 6.76 -6.07 1.04
N LEU A 39 7.14 -5.72 2.28
CA LEU A 39 7.43 -4.35 2.67
C LEU A 39 8.58 -3.78 1.84
N GLY A 40 8.49 -2.50 1.47
CA GLY A 40 9.44 -1.80 0.61
C GLY A 40 9.09 -1.88 -0.89
N LEU A 41 8.29 -2.86 -1.32
CA LEU A 41 7.74 -2.87 -2.69
C LEU A 41 6.74 -1.70 -2.83
N PRO A 42 6.84 -0.82 -3.84
CA PRO A 42 5.94 0.32 -3.96
C PRO A 42 4.46 -0.06 -4.17
N LYS A 43 3.57 0.45 -3.30
CA LYS A 43 2.11 0.15 -3.32
C LYS A 43 1.29 1.43 -3.14
N ILE A 44 0.49 1.81 -4.15
CA ILE A 44 -0.43 2.97 -4.07
C ILE A 44 -1.87 2.52 -4.32
N MET A 45 -2.78 2.91 -3.42
CA MET A 45 -4.22 2.73 -3.58
C MET A 45 -4.92 4.09 -3.71
N VAL A 46 -5.39 4.44 -4.91
CA VAL A 46 -6.23 5.62 -5.15
C VAL A 46 -7.67 5.30 -4.77
N SER A 47 -8.12 5.78 -3.61
CA SER A 47 -9.37 5.35 -2.98
C SER A 47 -10.31 6.51 -2.68
N THR A 48 -11.62 6.30 -2.88
CA THR A 48 -12.65 7.22 -2.37
C THR A 48 -12.75 7.19 -0.83
N LEU A 49 -12.17 6.16 -0.20
CA LEU A 49 -12.14 5.96 1.25
C LEU A 49 -10.80 6.34 1.89
N ALA A 50 -9.87 6.98 1.15
CA ALA A 50 -8.56 7.33 1.71
C ALA A 50 -8.65 8.39 2.83
N SER A 51 -9.70 9.21 2.86
CA SER A 51 -9.98 10.18 3.93
C SER A 51 -11.01 9.60 4.89
N GLY A 52 -10.56 8.69 5.75
CA GLY A 52 -11.40 7.98 6.70
C GLY A 52 -10.58 6.98 7.52
N ASP A 53 -11.24 6.01 8.14
CA ASP A 53 -10.54 4.88 8.75
C ASP A 53 -9.94 3.99 7.67
N THR A 54 -8.61 3.95 7.63
CA THR A 54 -7.84 3.16 6.67
C THR A 54 -7.15 1.94 7.29
N ALA A 55 -7.28 1.74 8.60
CA ALA A 55 -6.75 0.57 9.30
C ALA A 55 -7.10 -0.78 8.64
N PRO A 56 -8.36 -1.05 8.21
CA PRO A 56 -8.69 -2.34 7.58
C PRO A 56 -8.09 -2.53 6.18
N TYR A 57 -7.58 -1.47 5.55
CA TYR A 57 -6.97 -1.52 4.22
C TYR A 57 -5.44 -1.59 4.29
N VAL A 58 -4.82 -0.76 5.14
CA VAL A 58 -3.37 -0.65 5.27
C VAL A 58 -2.82 -1.71 6.23
N ASP A 59 -3.45 -1.92 7.38
CA ASP A 59 -2.96 -2.80 8.44
C ASP A 59 -1.48 -2.50 8.79
N VAL A 60 -0.68 -3.50 9.12
CA VAL A 60 0.77 -3.40 9.37
C VAL A 60 1.64 -3.33 8.09
N SER A 61 1.08 -2.83 6.98
CA SER A 61 1.82 -2.66 5.71
C SER A 61 2.20 -1.21 5.42
N ASP A 62 2.91 -1.01 4.31
CA ASP A 62 3.41 0.26 3.78
C ASP A 62 2.59 0.77 2.59
N ILE A 63 1.30 0.41 2.50
CA ILE A 63 0.40 0.90 1.45
C ILE A 63 0.18 2.40 1.60
N ILE A 64 0.39 3.13 0.51
CA ILE A 64 0.05 4.55 0.42
C ILE A 64 -1.39 4.70 -0.04
N MET A 65 -2.24 5.27 0.81
CA MET A 65 -3.62 5.63 0.47
C MET A 65 -3.65 7.03 -0.15
N MET A 66 -4.04 7.13 -1.41
CA MET A 66 -4.18 8.40 -2.13
C MET A 66 -5.66 8.76 -2.27
N PRO A 67 -6.12 9.92 -1.76
CA PRO A 67 -7.50 10.36 -1.95
C PRO A 67 -7.86 10.53 -3.42
N ALA A 68 -8.93 9.86 -3.86
CA ALA A 68 -9.47 10.00 -5.20
C ALA A 68 -10.11 11.39 -5.45
N VAL A 69 -10.45 12.11 -4.37
CA VAL A 69 -11.12 13.43 -4.32
C VAL A 69 -12.56 13.41 -4.83
N THR A 70 -12.81 12.80 -5.98
CA THR A 70 -14.16 12.56 -6.52
C THR A 70 -14.45 11.07 -6.55
N ASP A 71 -15.73 10.71 -6.67
CA ASP A 71 -16.07 9.33 -7.02
C ASP A 71 -15.51 8.95 -8.40
N MET A 72 -15.27 7.66 -8.61
CA MET A 72 -14.68 7.10 -9.83
C MET A 72 -15.76 6.67 -10.81
N ALA A 73 -16.54 7.64 -11.30
CA ALA A 73 -17.53 7.49 -12.34
C ALA A 73 -17.02 8.09 -13.67
N GLY A 74 -15.97 7.50 -14.23
CA GLY A 74 -15.30 7.98 -15.43
C GLY A 74 -14.25 9.08 -15.18
N LEU A 75 -13.68 9.60 -16.27
CA LEU A 75 -12.62 10.61 -16.22
C LEU A 75 -13.18 12.04 -16.26
N ASN A 76 -12.86 12.83 -15.25
CA ASN A 76 -13.17 14.25 -15.16
C ASN A 76 -11.88 15.07 -14.97
N ARG A 77 -11.99 16.40 -14.94
CA ARG A 77 -10.82 17.30 -14.81
C ARG A 77 -9.98 17.00 -13.56
N ILE A 78 -10.63 16.66 -12.44
CA ILE A 78 -9.97 16.36 -11.17
C ILE A 78 -9.36 14.97 -11.21
N SER A 79 -10.13 13.94 -11.60
CA SER A 79 -9.64 12.56 -11.60
C SER A 79 -8.46 12.36 -12.56
N ARG A 80 -8.43 13.07 -13.70
CA ARG A 80 -7.26 13.08 -14.60
C ARG A 80 -5.98 13.55 -13.90
N VAL A 81 -6.05 14.60 -13.10
CA VAL A 81 -4.89 15.14 -12.36
C VAL A 81 -4.47 14.19 -11.24
N VAL A 82 -5.43 13.70 -10.45
CA VAL A 82 -5.17 12.76 -9.36
C VAL A 82 -4.52 11.47 -9.88
N LEU A 83 -5.07 10.88 -10.94
CA LEU A 83 -4.54 9.67 -11.54
C LEU A 83 -3.18 9.89 -12.21
N HIS A 84 -2.96 11.05 -12.83
CA HIS A 84 -1.64 11.42 -13.35
C HIS A 84 -0.60 11.47 -12.23
N ASN A 85 -0.91 12.13 -11.12
CA ASN A 85 -0.01 12.21 -9.97
C ASN A 85 0.26 10.83 -9.35
N ALA A 86 -0.77 9.98 -9.23
CA ALA A 86 -0.61 8.61 -8.75
C ALA A 86 0.33 7.79 -9.65
N ALA A 87 0.19 7.93 -10.97
CA ALA A 87 1.06 7.28 -11.95
C ALA A 87 2.51 7.77 -11.86
N GLN A 88 2.73 9.08 -11.75
CA GLN A 88 4.09 9.63 -11.56
C GLN A 88 4.72 9.13 -10.25
N ALA A 89 3.96 9.09 -9.16
CA ALA A 89 4.43 8.62 -7.87
C ALA A 89 4.86 7.15 -7.90
N ILE A 90 4.02 6.25 -8.43
CA ILE A 90 4.34 4.82 -8.47
C ILE A 90 5.55 4.54 -9.38
N VAL A 91 5.65 5.22 -10.53
CA VAL A 91 6.80 5.11 -11.43
C VAL A 91 8.07 5.63 -10.76
N GLY A 92 8.00 6.76 -10.06
CA GLY A 92 9.14 7.31 -9.31
C GLY A 92 9.68 6.34 -8.26
N MET A 93 8.77 5.71 -7.49
CA MET A 93 9.17 4.72 -6.49
C MET A 93 9.71 3.43 -7.12
N ALA A 94 9.11 2.95 -8.21
CA ALA A 94 9.54 1.73 -8.89
C ALA A 94 10.90 1.87 -9.60
N THR A 95 11.19 3.05 -10.14
CA THR A 95 12.43 3.31 -10.91
C THR A 95 13.65 3.56 -10.03
N LYS A 96 13.44 3.92 -8.75
CA LYS A 96 14.52 4.23 -7.80
C LYS A 96 14.22 3.54 -6.45
N PRO A 97 14.29 2.20 -6.38
CA PRO A 97 14.05 1.47 -5.14
C PRO A 97 15.07 1.87 -4.07
N ALA A 98 14.67 1.79 -2.81
CA ALA A 98 15.58 1.99 -1.70
C ALA A 98 16.72 0.97 -1.76
N PRO A 99 17.96 1.36 -1.43
CA PRO A 99 19.05 0.40 -1.33
C PRO A 99 18.71 -0.65 -0.26
N PRO A 100 19.20 -1.89 -0.40
CA PRO A 100 19.08 -2.90 0.65
C PRO A 100 19.66 -2.35 1.96
N PRO A 101 19.03 -2.66 3.11
CA PRO A 101 19.56 -2.25 4.39
C PRO A 101 20.96 -2.84 4.60
N ASP A 102 21.87 -2.03 5.12
CA ASP A 102 23.19 -2.47 5.56
C ASP A 102 23.18 -2.83 7.07
N GLY A 103 24.20 -3.56 7.51
CA GLY A 103 24.40 -3.87 8.93
C GLY A 103 24.03 -5.28 9.39
N LYS A 104 23.82 -5.42 10.70
CA LYS A 104 23.54 -6.71 11.38
C LYS A 104 22.06 -7.08 11.26
N PRO A 105 21.70 -8.37 11.40
CA PRO A 105 20.30 -8.79 11.45
C PRO A 105 19.50 -8.06 12.53
N SER A 106 18.25 -7.71 12.24
CA SER A 106 17.35 -7.08 13.19
C SER A 106 16.82 -8.07 14.23
N ILE A 107 16.67 -7.61 15.48
CA ILE A 107 16.02 -8.36 16.57
C ILE A 107 14.68 -7.69 16.86
N GLY A 108 13.59 -8.45 16.78
CA GLY A 108 12.27 -7.99 17.17
C GLY A 108 12.09 -8.08 18.69
N LEU A 109 11.67 -6.99 19.32
CA LEU A 109 11.32 -6.93 20.74
C LEU A 109 9.88 -6.44 20.87
N ILE A 110 9.10 -7.06 21.75
CA ILE A 110 7.75 -6.61 22.10
C ILE A 110 7.80 -5.84 23.43
N MET A 111 7.03 -4.75 23.51
CA MET A 111 7.04 -3.85 24.65
C MET A 111 5.63 -3.40 24.99
N PHE A 112 5.30 -3.37 26.28
CA PHE A 112 4.19 -2.64 26.85
C PHE A 112 4.71 -1.66 27.90
N GLY A 113 3.94 -0.64 28.29
CA GLY A 113 4.44 0.42 29.17
C GLY A 113 5.05 -0.07 30.49
N VAL A 114 4.56 -1.19 31.02
CA VAL A 114 5.06 -1.82 32.26
C VAL A 114 6.29 -2.72 32.06
N THR A 115 6.64 -3.08 30.82
CA THR A 115 7.80 -3.95 30.52
C THR A 115 9.02 -3.16 30.05
N THR A 116 8.94 -1.84 29.90
CA THR A 116 10.04 -0.98 29.41
C THR A 116 11.39 -1.25 30.09
N PRO A 117 11.50 -1.36 31.43
CA PRO A 117 12.79 -1.60 32.08
C PRO A 117 13.47 -2.93 31.72
N CYS A 118 12.73 -3.90 31.17
CA CYS A 118 13.27 -5.17 30.69
C CYS A 118 13.72 -5.10 29.22
N VAL A 119 13.16 -4.16 28.44
CA VAL A 119 13.39 -4.04 26.99
C VAL A 119 14.56 -3.10 26.65
N THR A 120 14.78 -2.06 27.46
CA THR A 120 15.84 -1.05 27.30
C THR A 120 17.04 -1.33 28.19
#